data_AF-A0A821I661-F1
#
_entry.id   AF-A0A821I661-F1
#
_cell.length_a   1.000
_cell.length_b   1.000
_cell.length_c   1.000
_cell.angle_alpha   90.00
_cell.angle_beta   90.00
_cell.angle_gamma   90.00
#
_symmetry.space_group_name_H-M   'P 1'
#
loop_
_entity.id
_entity.type
_entity.pdbx_description
1 polymer ?
#
loop_
_entity_poly.entity_id
_entity_poly.type
_entity_poly.pdbx_seq_one_letter_code
_entity_poly.pdbx_strand_id
1 'polypeptide(L)' 'VGIAAVQIAKACGLRVIGTASTDQGLQAILDQGADFVFNHKQEGYLKEIA' A
#
# COMPACT_ATOMS: atom_id res chain seq x y z
N VAL A 1 -9.69 8.40 -1.65
CA VAL A 1 -8.68 8.78 -2.67
C VAL A 1 -7.59 7.71 -2.87
N GLY A 2 -7.01 7.13 -1.81
CA GLY A 2 -5.87 6.20 -1.94
C GLY A 2 -6.08 4.98 -2.85
N ILE A 3 -7.23 4.29 -2.76
CA ILE A 3 -7.54 3.13 -3.61
C ILE A 3 -7.52 3.47 -5.11
N ALA A 4 -8.11 4.61 -5.49
CA ALA A 4 -8.10 5.04 -6.89
C ALA A 4 -6.66 5.27 -7.40
N ALA A 5 -5.78 5.81 -6.55
CA ALA A 5 -4.38 5.98 -6.91
C ALA A 5 -3.66 4.64 -7.14
N VAL A 6 -3.95 3.62 -6.32
CA VAL A 6 -3.43 2.26 -6.51
C VAL A 6 -3.86 1.71 -7.87
N GLN A 7 -5.17 1.75 -8.17
CA GLN A 7 -5.71 1.24 -9.42
C GLN A 7 -5.10 1.93 -10.65
N ILE A 8 -4.98 3.27 -10.61
CA ILE A 8 -4.37 4.05 -11.69
C ILE A 8 -2.89 3.67 -11.86
N ALA A 9 -2.12 3.62 -10.78
CA ALA A 9 -0.70 3.30 -10.84
C ALA A 9 -0.45 1.87 -11.37
N LYS A 10 -1.28 0.90 -10.98
CA LYS A 10 -1.22 -0.46 -11.53
C LYS A 10 -1.61 -0.53 -12.99
N ALA A 11 -2.64 0.21 -13.42
CA ALA A 11 -2.99 0.32 -14.84
C ALA A 11 -1.85 0.92 -15.67
N CYS A 12 -1.05 1.80 -15.09
CA CYS A 12 0.17 2.35 -15.71
C CYS A 12 1.39 1.42 -15.64
N GLY A 13 1.26 0.20 -15.11
CA GLY A 13 2.38 -0.75 -14.98
C GLY A 13 3.41 -0.37 -13.92
N LEU A 14 3.06 0.50 -12.98
CA LEU A 14 3.97 0.93 -11.91
C LEU A 14 4.04 -0.12 -10.79
N ARG A 15 5.15 -0.09 -10.05
CA ARG A 15 5.26 -0.73 -8.74
C ARG A 15 4.60 0.16 -7.70
N VAL A 16 3.67 -0.39 -6.93
CA VAL A 16 2.83 0.35 -5.98
C VAL A 16 3.09 -0.16 -4.57
N ILE A 17 3.42 0.78 -3.69
CA ILE A 17 3.59 0.54 -2.26
C ILE A 17 2.50 1.34 -1.53
N GLY A 18 1.70 0.65 -0.72
CA GLY A 18 0.62 1.22 0.07
C GLY A 18 0.96 1.29 1.55
N THR A 19 0.33 2.22 2.28
CA THR A 19 0.37 2.19 3.75
C THR A 19 -1.02 2.39 4.33
N ALA A 20 -1.30 1.71 5.44
CA ALA A 20 -2.51 1.89 6.23
C ALA A 20 -2.18 1.71 7.71
N SER A 21 -3.13 1.97 8.60
CA SER A 21 -2.92 1.88 10.05
C SER A 21 -3.68 0.74 10.73
N THR A 22 -4.38 -0.08 9.95
CA THR A 22 -5.19 -1.22 10.40
C THR A 22 -5.03 -2.36 9.41
N ASP A 23 -5.18 -3.59 9.87
CA ASP A 23 -5.05 -4.78 9.04
C ASP A 23 -6.09 -4.80 7.91
N GLN A 24 -7.33 -4.37 8.22
CA GLN A 24 -8.37 -4.21 7.21
C GLN A 24 -7.96 -3.20 6.12
N GLY A 25 -7.31 -2.10 6.48
CA GLY A 25 -6.82 -1.12 5.53
C GLY A 25 -5.68 -1.66 4.67
N LEU A 26 -4.76 -2.43 5.25
CA LEU A 26 -3.68 -3.09 4.52
C LEU A 26 -4.23 -4.10 3.51
N GLN A 27 -5.17 -4.94 3.94
CA GLN A 27 -5.84 -5.89 3.06
C GLN A 27 -6.59 -5.18 1.93
N ALA A 28 -7.32 -4.12 2.25
CA ALA A 28 -8.02 -3.34 1.24
C ALA A 28 -7.08 -2.69 0.21
N ILE A 29 -5.82 -2.43 0.54
CA ILE A 29 -4.85 -1.90 -0.44
C ILE A 29 -4.25 -3.05 -1.29
N LEU A 30 -3.99 -4.21 -0.70
CA LEU A 30 -3.56 -5.42 -1.42
C LEU A 30 -4.61 -5.88 -2.44
N ASP A 31 -5.88 -5.93 -2.03
CA ASP A 31 -6.99 -6.36 -2.88
C ASP A 31 -7.16 -5.46 -4.11
N GLN A 32 -6.66 -4.22 -4.06
CA GLN A 32 -6.73 -3.23 -5.14
C GLN A 32 -5.49 -3.25 -6.03
N GLY A 33 -4.52 -4.12 -5.74
CA GLY A 33 -3.38 -4.42 -6.60
C GLY A 33 -2.05 -3.84 -6.15
N ALA A 34 -1.93 -3.30 -4.93
CA ALA A 34 -0.62 -2.89 -4.42
C ALA A 34 0.34 -4.09 -4.33
N ASP A 35 1.60 -3.88 -4.67
CA ASP A 35 2.63 -4.93 -4.64
C ASP A 35 3.12 -5.18 -3.20
N PHE A 36 3.16 -4.13 -2.38
CA PHE A 36 3.58 -4.19 -0.98
C PHE A 36 2.71 -3.26 -0.13
N VAL A 37 2.48 -3.63 1.12
CA VAL A 37 1.77 -2.80 2.10
C VAL A 37 2.49 -2.77 3.43
N PHE A 38 2.50 -1.61 4.09
CA PHE A 38 3.16 -1.42 5.38
C PHE A 38 2.26 -0.68 6.37
N ASN A 39 2.33 -1.07 7.65
CA ASN A 39 1.60 -0.38 8.69
C ASN A 39 2.36 0.87 9.14
N HIS A 40 1.89 2.07 8.79
CA HIS A 40 2.60 3.31 9.15
C HIS A 40 2.52 3.67 10.64
N LYS A 41 1.81 2.89 11.46
CA LYS A 41 1.88 2.99 12.93
C LYS A 41 3.01 2.16 13.54
N GLN A 42 3.57 1.20 12.79
CA GLN A 42 4.69 0.40 13.28
C GLN A 42 5.95 1.25 13.34
N GLU A 43 6.60 1.25 14.50
CA GLU A 43 7.86 1.95 14.68
C GLU A 43 8.92 1.35 13.76
N GLY A 44 9.56 2.20 12.96
CA GLY A 44 10.58 1.75 12.02
C GLY A 44 10.07 1.18 10.70
N TYR A 45 8.77 1.26 10.37
CA TYR A 45 8.20 0.72 9.11
C TYR A 45 8.94 1.19 7.84
N LEU A 46 9.53 2.40 7.86
CA LEU A 46 10.33 2.92 6.74
C LEU A 46 11.58 2.07 6.45
N LYS A 47 12.16 1.42 7.47
CA LYS A 47 13.32 0.53 7.29
C LYS A 47 12.93 -0.76 6.55
N GLU A 48 11.67 -1.16 6.61
CA GLU A 48 11.16 -2.35 5.91
C GLU A 48 10.88 -2.09 4.43
N ILE A 49 10.82 -0.82 4.02
CA ILE A 49 10.60 -0.39 2.63
C ILE A 49 11.94 -0.34 1.84
N ALA A 50 13.06 -0.18 2.54
CA ALA A 50 14.40 0.08 1.99
C ALA A 50 15.06 -1.15 1.35
#